data_AF-A0A1G5EHX3-F1
#
_entry.id   AF-A0A1G5EHX3-F1
#
_cell.length_a   1.000
_cell.length_b   1.000
_cell.length_c   1.000
_cell.angle_alpha   90.00
_cell.angle_beta   90.00
_cell.angle_gamma   90.00
#
_symmetry.space_group_name_H-M   'P 1'
#
loop_
_entity.id
_entity.type
_entity.pdbx_description
1 polymer ?
#
loop_
_entity_poly.entity_id
_entity_poly.type
_entity_poly.pdbx_seq_one_letter_code
_entity_poly.pdbx_strand_id
1 'polypeptide(L)'
;MGEHALLSASGAHRWLNCSPSVRLEEEVGDSTSVYAMEGTFMHELSELHLHYYLENITKAEFNKKLKQMKKREFYTEEIEKAVKAYVDIVIEKINEVRSKCKDPLILIEEKLDYSPWVKEGFGTGDVLIIADGIIEIIDLKGGKGVSISAIGNPQMRLYGLGAIHGFDMLYDTQKIRMTIIQPRLDNISTDEMEVEELLEWAEEVVKPKADAAWAGEGEFNPGEYCRFCKIKATCRARSRENLKLACMDFKEPALLTDEEVVEVLFQIGELQKWASDVESYALETAVNDGKQWPGMKLVEGRATRKFSSETEVAEKLLEAGYPEDKIYSKSLLSLTKLEKEIGKKEFEEIIGDLIERPSGKLKLVPEEDKRPAARNSAQEDFK
;
A
#
# COMPACT_ATOMS: atom_id res chain seq x y z
N MET A 1 -2.45 14.55 33.02
CA MET A 1 -2.55 13.63 31.86
C MET A 1 -3.89 12.97 31.99
N GLY A 2 -4.86 13.33 31.14
CA GLY A 2 -6.17 12.69 31.15
C GLY A 2 -6.02 11.23 30.73
N GLU A 3 -6.85 10.35 31.28
CA GLU A 3 -7.00 9.00 30.77
C GLU A 3 -7.41 9.12 29.29
N HIS A 4 -6.60 8.61 28.37
CA HIS A 4 -6.97 8.51 26.96
C HIS A 4 -7.39 7.08 26.69
N ALA A 5 -8.66 6.89 26.34
CA ALA A 5 -9.16 5.61 25.88
C ALA A 5 -8.36 5.16 24.65
N LEU A 6 -7.92 3.90 24.63
CA LEU A 6 -7.21 3.30 23.49
C LEU A 6 -8.00 3.46 22.19
N LEU A 7 -9.32 3.28 22.27
CA LEU A 7 -10.30 3.46 21.20
C LEU A 7 -11.07 4.78 21.38
N SER A 8 -10.34 5.88 21.34
CA SER A 8 -10.93 7.22 21.45
C SER A 8 -11.87 7.54 20.28
N ALA A 9 -12.89 8.37 20.53
CA ALA A 9 -13.85 8.77 19.50
C ALA A 9 -13.17 9.55 18.35
N SER A 10 -12.20 10.42 18.66
CA SER A 10 -11.43 11.15 17.64
C SER A 10 -10.53 10.23 16.81
N GLY A 11 -10.19 9.04 17.31
CA GLY A 11 -9.50 7.98 16.58
C GLY A 11 -10.43 7.04 15.80
N ALA A 12 -11.75 7.17 15.92
CA ALA A 12 -12.72 6.19 15.42
C ALA A 12 -12.67 5.94 13.92
N HIS A 13 -12.47 7.01 13.14
CA HIS A 13 -12.30 6.86 11.70
C HIS A 13 -11.11 5.95 11.33
N ARG A 14 -10.06 5.88 12.18
CA ARG A 14 -8.92 4.98 11.97
C ARG A 14 -9.25 3.56 12.43
N TRP A 15 -9.65 3.38 13.68
CA TRP A 15 -9.80 2.02 14.24
C TRP A 15 -11.02 1.25 13.73
N LEU A 16 -12.04 1.94 13.21
CA LEU A 16 -13.15 1.30 12.48
C LEU A 16 -12.76 0.82 11.08
N ASN A 17 -11.71 1.38 10.49
CA ASN A 17 -11.31 1.03 9.12
C ASN A 17 -10.06 0.14 9.09
N CYS A 18 -9.15 0.29 10.06
CA CYS A 18 -7.89 -0.43 10.16
C CYS A 18 -7.62 -0.81 11.63
N SER A 19 -8.43 -1.73 12.14
CA SER A 19 -8.41 -2.22 13.53
C SER A 19 -7.03 -2.64 14.06
N PRO A 20 -6.20 -3.44 13.35
CA PRO A 20 -4.92 -3.90 13.89
C PRO A 20 -3.90 -2.76 14.06
N SER A 21 -4.11 -1.60 13.44
CA SER A 21 -3.19 -0.46 13.58
C SER A 21 -3.14 0.09 15.00
N VAL A 22 -4.20 -0.06 15.80
CA VAL A 22 -4.32 0.54 17.14
C VAL A 22 -3.27 -0.01 18.11
N ARG A 23 -3.13 -1.34 18.19
CA ARG A 23 -2.16 -2.00 19.09
C ARG A 23 -0.71 -1.67 18.73
N LEU A 24 -0.41 -1.53 17.44
CA LEU A 24 0.93 -1.15 16.99
C LEU A 24 1.29 0.32 17.31
N GLU A 25 0.30 1.17 17.54
CA GLU A 25 0.53 2.57 17.91
C GLU A 25 0.81 2.77 19.41
N GLU A 26 0.52 1.78 20.26
CA GLU A 26 0.79 1.84 21.71
C GLU A 26 2.28 1.94 22.02
N GLU A 27 3.13 1.30 21.19
CA GLU A 27 4.59 1.38 21.30
C GLU A 27 5.14 2.74 20.85
N VAL A 28 4.31 3.57 20.20
CA VAL A 28 4.68 4.90 19.72
C VAL A 28 4.13 5.96 20.67
N GLY A 29 5.04 6.57 21.44
CA GLY A 29 4.70 7.63 22.38
C GLY A 29 3.89 8.77 21.74
N ASP A 30 2.93 9.30 22.51
CA ASP A 30 2.14 10.45 22.08
C ASP A 30 3.01 11.68 21.93
N SER A 31 2.87 12.37 20.80
CA SER A 31 3.45 13.70 20.60
C SER A 31 2.31 14.69 20.47
N THR A 32 2.22 15.62 21.43
CA THR A 32 1.26 16.72 21.35
C THR A 32 1.78 17.74 20.36
N SER A 33 1.04 17.96 19.28
CA SER A 33 1.38 19.01 18.32
C SER A 33 0.94 20.38 18.84
N VAL A 34 1.59 21.44 18.36
CA VAL A 34 1.17 22.84 18.63
C VAL A 34 -0.30 23.05 18.24
N TYR A 35 -0.75 22.42 17.15
CA TYR A 35 -2.15 22.48 16.71
C TYR A 35 -3.13 21.82 17.70
N ALA A 36 -2.72 20.75 18.38
CA ALA A 36 -3.54 20.10 19.40
C ALA A 36 -3.68 21.00 20.64
N MET A 37 -2.57 21.62 21.09
CA MET A 37 -2.60 22.58 22.21
C MET A 37 -3.42 23.82 21.89
N GLU A 38 -3.29 24.35 20.67
CA GLU A 38 -4.10 25.46 20.18
C GLU A 38 -5.59 25.10 20.16
N GLY A 39 -5.93 23.89 19.70
CA GLY A 39 -7.28 23.35 19.74
C GLY A 39 -7.84 23.32 21.16
N THR A 40 -7.13 22.71 22.11
CA THR A 40 -7.51 22.69 23.54
C THR A 40 -7.76 24.10 24.08
N PHE A 41 -6.90 25.06 23.74
CA PHE A 41 -7.10 26.45 24.15
C PHE A 41 -8.38 27.08 23.57
N MET A 42 -8.75 26.74 22.32
CA MET A 42 -10.01 27.17 21.73
C MET A 42 -11.24 26.60 22.45
N HIS A 43 -11.21 25.31 22.85
CA HIS A 43 -12.28 24.70 23.64
C HIS A 43 -12.43 25.40 24.99
N GLU A 44 -11.34 25.55 25.76
CA GLU A 44 -11.37 26.23 27.06
C GLU A 44 -11.90 27.68 26.97
N LEU A 45 -11.54 28.40 25.89
CA LEU A 45 -12.01 29.77 25.72
C LEU A 45 -13.51 29.79 25.37
N SER A 46 -13.95 28.85 24.53
CA SER A 46 -15.36 28.71 24.16
C SER A 46 -16.22 28.34 25.36
N GLU A 47 -15.77 27.36 26.16
CA GLU A 47 -16.37 26.94 27.43
C GLU A 47 -16.57 28.17 28.34
N LEU A 48 -15.53 28.98 28.55
CA LEU A 48 -15.61 30.17 29.41
C LEU A 48 -16.72 31.14 28.95
N HIS A 49 -16.83 31.37 27.65
CA HIS A 49 -17.85 32.24 27.07
C HIS A 49 -19.27 31.66 27.22
N LEU A 50 -19.42 30.35 26.98
CA LEU A 50 -20.71 29.66 27.09
C LEU A 50 -21.20 29.57 28.54
N HIS A 51 -20.33 29.28 29.52
CA HIS A 51 -20.71 29.32 30.93
C HIS A 51 -21.18 30.71 31.38
N TYR A 52 -20.57 31.77 30.86
CA TYR A 52 -21.02 33.13 31.15
C TYR A 52 -22.40 33.40 30.54
N TYR A 53 -22.63 32.97 29.29
CA TYR A 53 -23.93 33.12 28.64
C TYR A 53 -25.04 32.31 29.32
N LEU A 54 -24.74 31.10 29.81
CA LEU A 54 -25.67 30.27 30.57
C LEU A 54 -25.83 30.69 32.04
N GLU A 55 -25.20 31.79 32.46
CA GLU A 55 -25.23 32.30 33.84
C GLU A 55 -24.64 31.33 34.89
N ASN A 56 -23.85 30.35 34.45
CA ASN A 56 -23.15 29.40 35.33
C ASN A 56 -22.00 30.06 36.11
N ILE A 57 -21.51 31.21 35.63
CA ILE A 57 -20.48 32.02 36.28
C ILE A 57 -20.85 33.50 36.26
N THR A 58 -20.36 34.25 37.24
CA THR A 58 -20.58 35.69 37.33
C THR A 58 -19.72 36.46 36.31
N LYS A 59 -20.16 37.68 35.97
CA LYS A 59 -19.37 38.61 35.12
C LYS A 59 -17.96 38.89 35.69
N ALA A 60 -17.82 38.91 37.01
CA ALA A 60 -16.54 39.12 37.67
C ALA A 60 -15.58 37.95 37.45
N GLU A 61 -16.08 36.71 37.59
CA GLU A 61 -15.31 35.49 37.34
C GLU A 61 -14.93 35.36 35.86
N PHE A 62 -15.86 35.63 34.95
CA PHE A 62 -15.61 35.66 33.51
C PHE A 62 -14.46 36.61 33.17
N ASN A 63 -14.54 37.87 33.59
CA ASN A 63 -13.50 38.87 33.32
C ASN A 63 -12.14 38.47 33.90
N LYS A 64 -12.13 37.87 35.09
CA LYS A 64 -10.90 37.39 35.74
C LYS A 64 -10.25 36.25 34.94
N LYS A 65 -11.02 35.21 34.58
CA LYS A 65 -10.53 34.06 33.79
C LYS A 65 -10.09 34.51 32.39
N LEU A 66 -10.89 35.33 31.71
CA LEU A 66 -10.55 35.86 30.38
C LEU A 66 -9.23 36.65 30.41
N LYS A 67 -9.01 37.49 31.42
CA LYS A 67 -7.75 38.23 31.60
C LYS A 67 -6.54 37.30 31.81
N GLN A 68 -6.74 36.13 32.42
CA GLN A 68 -5.68 35.12 32.56
C GLN A 68 -5.41 34.41 31.24
N MET A 69 -6.47 34.02 30.50
CA MET A 69 -6.35 33.37 29.19
C MET A 69 -5.68 34.28 28.16
N LYS A 70 -5.98 35.59 28.18
CA LYS A 70 -5.33 36.62 27.34
C LYS A 70 -3.81 36.71 27.47
N LYS A 71 -3.23 36.13 28.53
CA LYS A 71 -1.78 36.10 28.75
C LYS A 71 -1.12 34.81 28.27
N ARG A 72 -1.89 33.80 27.88
CA ARG A 72 -1.37 32.53 27.38
C ARG A 72 -0.89 32.70 25.95
N GLU A 73 0.12 31.93 25.55
CA GLU A 73 0.78 32.04 24.24
C GLU A 73 -0.16 31.83 23.05
N PHE A 74 -1.21 31.02 23.23
CA PHE A 74 -2.20 30.71 22.19
C PHE A 74 -3.26 31.81 22.03
N TYR A 75 -3.30 32.85 22.87
CA TYR A 75 -4.28 33.90 22.69
C TYR A 75 -3.89 34.81 21.51
N THR A 76 -4.67 34.74 20.43
CA THR A 76 -4.51 35.60 19.25
C THR A 76 -5.85 36.20 18.83
N GLU A 77 -5.82 37.32 18.10
CA GLU A 77 -7.06 37.92 17.55
C GLU A 77 -7.82 36.96 16.63
N GLU A 78 -7.11 36.10 15.90
CA GLU A 78 -7.71 35.09 15.04
C GLU A 78 -8.47 34.04 15.86
N ILE A 79 -7.88 33.56 16.96
CA ILE A 79 -8.53 32.61 17.88
C ILE A 79 -9.72 33.25 18.56
N GLU A 80 -9.59 34.48 19.05
CA GLU A 80 -10.71 35.21 19.66
C GLU A 80 -11.88 35.35 18.67
N LYS A 81 -11.62 35.72 17.41
CA LYS A 81 -12.65 35.82 16.37
C LYS A 81 -13.29 34.46 16.08
N ALA A 82 -12.49 33.41 15.94
CA ALA A 82 -12.97 32.06 15.65
C ALA A 82 -13.83 31.49 16.79
N VAL A 83 -13.37 31.64 18.04
CA VAL A 83 -14.12 31.23 19.23
C VAL A 83 -15.41 32.02 19.36
N LYS A 84 -15.37 33.35 19.12
CA LYS A 84 -16.58 34.16 19.13
C LYS A 84 -17.60 33.68 18.09
N ALA A 85 -17.18 33.40 16.86
CA ALA A 85 -18.07 32.88 15.83
C ALA A 85 -18.72 31.54 16.24
N TYR A 86 -17.94 30.62 16.81
CA TYR A 86 -18.47 29.37 17.37
C TYR A 86 -19.50 29.61 18.46
N VAL A 87 -19.16 30.45 19.45
CA VAL A 87 -20.04 30.78 20.58
C VAL A 87 -21.33 31.41 20.11
N ASP A 88 -21.27 32.35 19.15
CA ASP A 88 -22.45 33.02 18.59
C ASP A 88 -23.40 31.97 17.94
N ILE A 89 -22.89 31.03 17.14
CA ILE A 89 -23.70 29.95 16.54
C ILE A 89 -24.32 29.02 17.59
N VAL A 90 -23.56 28.65 18.63
CA VAL A 90 -24.09 27.81 19.72
C VAL A 90 -25.20 28.55 20.48
N ILE A 91 -25.01 29.83 20.77
CA ILE A 91 -26.02 30.68 21.41
C ILE A 91 -27.28 30.78 20.56
N GLU A 92 -27.16 30.93 19.25
CA GLU A 92 -28.30 30.91 18.33
C GLU A 92 -29.10 29.61 18.45
N LYS A 93 -28.42 28.45 18.42
CA LYS A 93 -29.06 27.13 18.61
C LYS A 93 -29.74 26.99 19.97
N ILE A 94 -29.08 27.42 21.04
CA ILE A 94 -29.65 27.41 22.40
C ILE A 94 -30.91 28.27 22.47
N ASN A 95 -30.87 29.48 21.91
CA ASN A 95 -32.03 30.38 21.90
C ASN A 95 -33.18 29.81 21.06
N GLU A 96 -32.87 29.21 19.91
CA GLU A 96 -33.87 28.55 19.07
C GLU A 96 -34.59 27.45 19.86
N VAL A 97 -33.84 26.59 20.55
CA VAL A 97 -34.40 25.52 21.38
C VAL A 97 -35.24 26.10 22.53
N ARG A 98 -34.72 27.09 23.27
CA ARG A 98 -35.46 27.77 24.36
C ARG A 98 -36.75 28.47 23.90
N SER A 99 -36.87 28.79 22.62
CA SER A 99 -38.08 29.39 22.06
C SER A 99 -39.20 28.37 21.83
N LYS A 100 -38.86 27.08 21.73
CA LYS A 100 -39.77 25.97 21.42
C LYS A 100 -40.02 25.06 22.63
N CYS A 101 -38.96 24.79 23.40
CA CYS A 101 -38.95 23.96 24.59
C CYS A 101 -38.86 24.82 25.85
N LYS A 102 -39.70 24.54 26.85
CA LYS A 102 -39.78 25.33 28.09
C LYS A 102 -38.58 25.11 29.01
N ASP A 103 -38.04 23.89 29.02
CA ASP A 103 -37.02 23.43 29.95
C ASP A 103 -35.96 22.54 29.27
N PRO A 104 -35.24 23.06 28.25
CA PRO A 104 -34.17 22.30 27.62
C PRO A 104 -32.99 22.10 28.57
N LEU A 105 -32.40 20.91 28.55
CA LEU A 105 -31.15 20.64 29.25
C LEU A 105 -29.98 21.05 28.36
N ILE A 106 -29.07 21.88 28.89
CA ILE A 106 -27.88 22.35 28.16
C ILE A 106 -26.66 22.08 29.05
N LEU A 107 -25.76 21.25 28.56
CA LEU A 107 -24.53 20.87 29.24
C LEU A 107 -23.31 21.29 28.42
N ILE A 108 -22.24 21.69 29.09
CA ILE A 108 -20.97 22.11 28.50
C ILE A 108 -19.90 21.15 29.01
N GLU A 109 -19.01 20.69 28.12
CA GLU A 109 -17.94 19.74 28.43
C GLU A 109 -18.46 18.45 29.11
N GLU A 110 -19.56 17.91 28.58
CA GLU A 110 -20.21 16.73 29.16
C GLU A 110 -19.43 15.45 28.82
N LYS A 111 -19.24 14.58 29.82
CA LYS A 111 -18.58 13.28 29.61
C LYS A 111 -19.57 12.31 28.98
N LEU A 112 -19.25 11.86 27.77
CA LEU A 112 -20.09 10.93 26.99
C LEU A 112 -19.48 9.53 27.06
N ASP A 113 -20.10 8.66 27.86
CA ASP A 113 -19.65 7.28 28.09
C ASP A 113 -20.31 6.31 27.11
N TYR A 114 -19.52 5.82 26.15
CA TYR A 114 -19.95 4.82 25.16
C TYR A 114 -19.32 3.45 25.43
N SER A 115 -18.90 3.21 26.68
CA SER A 115 -18.29 1.95 27.11
C SER A 115 -19.12 0.68 26.95
N PRO A 116 -20.47 0.71 26.85
CA PRO A 116 -21.25 -0.48 26.52
C PRO A 116 -20.91 -1.10 25.15
N TRP A 117 -20.40 -0.30 24.20
CA TRP A 117 -20.05 -0.76 22.85
C TRP A 117 -18.55 -0.80 22.58
N VAL A 118 -17.78 0.05 23.25
CA VAL A 118 -16.33 0.16 23.05
C VAL A 118 -15.68 0.11 24.41
N LYS A 119 -14.90 -0.93 24.71
CA LYS A 119 -14.26 -1.06 26.02
C LYS A 119 -13.47 0.19 26.42
N GLU A 120 -13.76 0.71 27.62
CA GLU A 120 -13.16 1.94 28.19
C GLU A 120 -13.41 3.20 27.33
N GLY A 121 -14.38 3.14 26.41
CA GLY A 121 -14.70 4.19 25.47
C GLY A 121 -15.46 5.35 26.10
N PHE A 122 -14.86 6.54 26.09
CA PHE A 122 -15.54 7.77 26.44
C PHE A 122 -14.97 8.94 25.65
N GLY A 123 -15.72 10.05 25.63
CA GLY A 123 -15.24 11.33 25.16
C GLY A 123 -15.86 12.49 25.92
N THR A 124 -15.54 13.70 25.49
CA THR A 124 -16.11 14.93 26.02
C THR A 124 -16.82 15.64 24.87
N GLY A 125 -18.12 15.84 25.01
CA GLY A 125 -18.90 16.66 24.08
C GLY A 125 -18.84 18.12 24.52
N ASP A 126 -18.48 19.02 23.61
CA ASP A 126 -18.30 20.43 23.96
C ASP A 126 -19.61 21.07 24.41
N VAL A 127 -20.69 20.81 23.68
CA VAL A 127 -22.06 21.23 24.06
C VAL A 127 -23.05 20.12 23.75
N LEU A 128 -23.88 19.81 24.74
CA LEU A 128 -25.00 18.89 24.62
C LEU A 128 -26.30 19.63 24.91
N ILE A 129 -27.29 19.51 24.02
CA ILE A 129 -28.62 20.09 24.19
C ILE A 129 -29.64 18.96 24.10
N ILE A 130 -30.49 18.80 25.12
CA ILE A 130 -31.58 17.82 25.11
C ILE A 130 -32.91 18.58 25.20
N ALA A 131 -33.75 18.43 24.17
CA ALA A 131 -35.04 19.10 24.10
C ALA A 131 -35.98 18.40 23.11
N ASP A 132 -37.26 18.31 23.47
CA ASP A 132 -38.36 17.87 22.59
C ASP A 132 -38.09 16.56 21.81
N GLY A 133 -37.51 15.56 22.49
CA GLY A 133 -37.20 14.24 21.89
C GLY A 133 -35.95 14.22 21.00
N ILE A 134 -35.15 15.28 21.02
CA ILE A 134 -33.90 15.40 20.27
C ILE A 134 -32.73 15.65 21.23
N ILE A 135 -31.66 14.88 21.07
CA ILE A 135 -30.35 15.20 21.63
C ILE A 135 -29.51 15.85 20.52
N GLU A 136 -28.97 17.04 20.75
CA GLU A 136 -28.02 17.70 19.85
C GLU A 136 -26.64 17.79 20.50
N ILE A 137 -25.63 17.25 19.84
CA ILE A 137 -24.21 17.35 20.21
C ILE A 137 -23.54 18.33 19.26
N ILE A 138 -22.85 19.32 19.80
CA ILE A 138 -22.09 20.29 19.03
C ILE A 138 -20.61 20.15 19.39
N ASP A 139 -19.76 19.95 18.39
CA ASP A 139 -18.30 19.79 18.53
C ASP A 139 -17.58 20.90 17.74
N LEU A 140 -16.70 21.60 18.42
CA LEU A 140 -15.79 22.61 17.90
C LEU A 140 -14.56 21.93 17.29
N LYS A 141 -14.25 22.29 16.06
CA LYS A 141 -13.02 21.89 15.39
C LYS A 141 -12.18 23.11 15.03
N GLY A 142 -11.04 23.26 15.70
CA GLY A 142 -10.12 24.39 15.51
C GLY A 142 -9.16 24.29 14.30
N GLY A 143 -9.14 23.17 13.59
CA GLY A 143 -8.19 22.92 12.49
C GLY A 143 -8.39 23.83 11.27
N LYS A 144 -7.28 24.23 10.62
CA LYS A 144 -7.26 25.14 9.45
C LYS A 144 -7.11 24.47 8.08
N GLY A 145 -6.81 23.17 8.04
CA GLY A 145 -6.31 22.51 6.82
C GLY A 145 -7.23 21.47 6.20
N VAL A 146 -8.29 21.05 6.89
CA VAL A 146 -9.20 19.97 6.45
C VAL A 146 -10.60 20.31 6.93
N SER A 147 -11.55 20.37 6.00
CA SER A 147 -12.97 20.42 6.35
C SER A 147 -13.42 19.06 6.87
N ILE A 148 -14.15 19.04 7.98
CA ILE A 148 -14.66 17.88 8.68
C ILE A 148 -16.19 17.96 8.59
N SER A 149 -16.78 16.95 7.96
CA SER A 149 -18.23 16.79 7.87
C SER A 149 -18.76 16.07 9.12
N ALA A 150 -19.96 16.46 9.57
CA ALA A 150 -20.72 15.69 10.55
C ALA A 150 -21.41 14.48 9.91
N ILE A 151 -21.71 14.53 8.61
CA ILE A 151 -22.41 13.46 7.88
C ILE A 151 -21.62 12.16 7.97
N GLY A 152 -22.20 11.14 8.62
CA GLY A 152 -21.58 9.84 8.79
C GLY A 152 -20.32 9.86 9.68
N ASN A 153 -20.11 10.91 10.48
CA ASN A 153 -18.89 11.07 11.26
C ASN A 153 -18.86 10.11 12.46
N PRO A 154 -17.91 9.15 12.52
CA PRO A 154 -17.90 8.17 13.61
C PRO A 154 -17.62 8.75 14.99
N GLN A 155 -16.86 9.85 15.09
CA GLN A 155 -16.62 10.51 16.38
C GLN A 155 -17.95 11.04 16.94
N MET A 156 -18.71 11.76 16.11
CA MET A 156 -19.98 12.33 16.54
C MET A 156 -21.02 11.25 16.86
N ARG A 157 -21.04 10.16 16.10
CA ARG A 157 -21.92 9.02 16.38
C ARG A 157 -21.59 8.34 17.71
N LEU A 158 -20.31 8.17 18.04
CA LEU A 158 -19.89 7.65 19.36
C LEU A 158 -20.28 8.61 20.50
N TYR A 159 -20.18 9.92 20.28
CA TYR A 159 -20.72 10.91 21.22
C TYR A 159 -22.24 10.77 21.35
N GLY A 160 -22.95 10.53 20.25
CA GLY A 160 -24.37 10.19 20.24
C GLY A 160 -24.69 9.01 21.14
N LEU A 161 -23.94 7.92 20.99
CA LEU A 161 -24.09 6.73 21.82
C LEU A 161 -23.85 7.01 23.30
N GLY A 162 -22.82 7.81 23.61
CA GLY A 162 -22.56 8.20 25.00
C GLY A 162 -23.65 9.10 25.60
N ALA A 163 -24.24 9.99 24.80
CA ALA A 163 -25.35 10.82 25.24
C ALA A 163 -26.62 9.98 25.46
N ILE A 164 -26.94 9.07 24.54
CA ILE A 164 -28.07 8.13 24.72
C ILE A 164 -27.84 7.31 25.99
N HIS A 165 -26.66 6.70 26.16
CA HIS A 165 -26.37 5.90 27.34
C HIS A 165 -26.55 6.67 28.66
N GLY A 166 -26.13 7.94 28.70
CA GLY A 166 -26.25 8.78 29.89
C GLY A 166 -27.67 9.28 30.18
N PHE A 167 -28.50 9.46 29.15
CA PHE A 167 -29.76 10.23 29.27
C PHE A 167 -31.03 9.50 28.83
N ASP A 168 -30.95 8.32 28.20
CA ASP A 168 -32.09 7.55 27.68
C ASP A 168 -33.13 7.17 28.76
N MET A 169 -32.67 6.86 29.99
CA MET A 169 -33.60 6.59 31.10
C MET A 169 -34.38 7.82 31.58
N LEU A 170 -33.92 9.03 31.26
CA LEU A 170 -34.50 10.29 31.71
C LEU A 170 -35.33 10.97 30.62
N TYR A 171 -34.99 10.76 29.36
CA TYR A 171 -35.59 11.44 28.22
C TYR A 171 -35.94 10.45 27.11
N ASP A 172 -37.20 10.45 26.68
CA ASP A 172 -37.67 9.71 25.52
C ASP A 172 -37.16 10.39 24.24
N THR A 173 -35.95 9.99 23.82
CA THR A 173 -35.24 10.60 22.69
C THR A 173 -35.46 9.74 21.45
N GLN A 174 -35.96 10.38 20.39
CA GLN A 174 -36.19 9.72 19.10
C GLN A 174 -35.04 10.00 18.13
N LYS A 175 -34.45 11.20 18.22
CA LYS A 175 -33.43 11.65 17.26
C LYS A 175 -32.16 12.14 17.91
N ILE A 176 -31.06 11.88 17.23
CA ILE A 176 -29.76 12.44 17.53
C ILE A 176 -29.36 13.41 16.41
N ARG A 177 -28.97 14.62 16.80
CA ARG A 177 -28.41 15.63 15.91
C ARG A 177 -26.97 15.87 16.29
N MET A 178 -26.10 15.85 15.29
CA MET A 178 -24.66 15.97 15.46
C MET A 178 -24.17 17.12 14.61
N THR A 179 -23.67 18.17 15.25
CA THR A 179 -23.19 19.37 14.57
C THR A 179 -21.69 19.55 14.80
N ILE A 180 -20.93 19.73 13.72
CA ILE A 180 -19.52 20.13 13.76
C ILE A 180 -19.43 21.57 13.28
N ILE A 181 -18.73 22.40 14.06
CA ILE A 181 -18.48 23.80 13.73
C ILE A 181 -16.97 24.04 13.60
N GLN A 182 -16.55 24.49 12.42
CA GLN A 182 -15.17 24.85 12.08
C GLN A 182 -15.10 26.33 11.73
N PRO A 183 -15.02 27.22 12.74
CA PRO A 183 -15.19 28.66 12.51
C PRO A 183 -14.10 29.27 11.60
N ARG A 184 -12.91 28.68 11.56
CA ARG A 184 -11.81 29.16 10.70
C ARG A 184 -11.97 28.79 9.23
N LEU A 185 -12.82 27.83 8.91
CA LEU A 185 -13.14 27.40 7.55
C LEU A 185 -14.56 27.81 7.13
N ASP A 186 -15.27 28.55 7.97
CA ASP A 186 -16.68 28.89 7.80
C ASP A 186 -17.55 27.65 7.48
N ASN A 187 -17.17 26.51 8.07
CA ASN A 187 -17.84 25.23 7.83
C ASN A 187 -18.71 24.86 9.04
N ILE A 188 -20.00 24.71 8.79
CA ILE A 188 -20.98 24.17 9.74
C ILE A 188 -21.61 22.97 9.05
N SER A 189 -21.49 21.80 9.67
CA SER A 189 -22.04 20.56 9.14
C SER A 189 -22.89 19.89 10.21
N THR A 190 -24.09 19.48 9.84
CA THR A 190 -25.02 18.80 10.75
C THR A 190 -25.50 17.50 10.11
N ASP A 191 -25.46 16.41 10.88
CA ASP A 191 -26.09 15.13 10.57
C ASP A 191 -27.22 14.88 11.57
N GLU A 192 -28.33 14.33 11.11
CA GLU A 192 -29.48 13.96 11.96
C GLU A 192 -29.91 12.54 11.59
N MET A 193 -30.12 11.69 12.59
CA MET A 193 -30.58 10.32 12.41
C MET A 193 -31.45 9.86 13.58
N GLU A 194 -32.19 8.78 13.38
CA GLU A 194 -33.00 8.16 14.45
C GLU A 194 -32.07 7.43 15.45
N VAL A 195 -32.50 7.40 16.71
CA VAL A 195 -31.76 6.72 17.79
C VAL A 195 -31.61 5.22 17.50
N GLU A 196 -32.65 4.59 16.96
CA GLU A 196 -32.62 3.17 16.61
C GLU A 196 -31.55 2.85 15.57
N GLU A 197 -31.41 3.67 14.53
CA GLU A 197 -30.38 3.50 13.49
C GLU A 197 -28.97 3.66 14.07
N LEU A 198 -28.80 4.53 15.06
CA LEU A 198 -27.51 4.73 15.72
C LEU A 198 -27.14 3.54 16.61
N LEU A 199 -28.11 2.97 17.31
CA LEU A 199 -27.93 1.76 18.13
C LEU A 199 -27.65 0.52 17.27
N GLU A 200 -28.34 0.39 16.12
CA GLU A 200 -28.06 -0.67 15.14
C GLU A 200 -26.62 -0.57 14.63
N TRP A 201 -26.17 0.63 14.24
CA TRP A 201 -24.77 0.86 13.87
C TRP A 201 -23.79 0.50 15.00
N ALA A 202 -24.15 0.76 16.25
CA ALA A 202 -23.32 0.42 17.40
C ALA A 202 -23.13 -1.09 17.58
N GLU A 203 -24.21 -1.86 17.46
CA GLU A 203 -24.18 -3.32 17.62
C GLU A 203 -23.57 -4.02 16.40
N GLU A 204 -23.92 -3.60 15.18
CA GLU A 204 -23.51 -4.32 13.96
C GLU A 204 -22.11 -3.93 13.46
N VAL A 205 -21.70 -2.67 13.67
CA VAL A 205 -20.45 -2.14 13.10
C VAL A 205 -19.44 -1.80 14.18
N VAL A 206 -19.82 -1.02 15.19
CA VAL A 206 -18.86 -0.48 16.16
C VAL A 206 -18.31 -1.58 17.04
N LYS A 207 -19.18 -2.32 17.71
CA LYS A 207 -18.78 -3.31 18.73
C LYS A 207 -17.89 -4.42 18.18
N PRO A 208 -18.19 -5.08 17.03
CA PRO A 208 -17.30 -6.09 16.46
C PRO A 208 -15.92 -5.53 16.08
N LYS A 209 -15.88 -4.30 15.53
CA LYS A 209 -14.63 -3.65 15.12
C LYS A 209 -13.82 -3.14 16.30
N ALA A 210 -14.49 -2.67 17.35
CA ALA A 210 -13.88 -2.27 18.60
C ALA A 210 -13.24 -3.47 19.29
N ASP A 211 -13.94 -4.62 19.35
CA ASP A 211 -13.39 -5.86 19.89
C ASP A 211 -12.17 -6.34 19.11
N ALA A 212 -12.24 -6.35 17.78
CA ALA A 212 -11.09 -6.68 16.93
C ALA A 212 -9.91 -5.72 17.13
N ALA A 213 -10.16 -4.41 17.14
CA ALA A 213 -9.13 -3.40 17.38
C ALA A 213 -8.51 -3.53 18.76
N TRP A 214 -9.33 -3.84 19.78
CA TRP A 214 -8.87 -4.12 21.13
C TRP A 214 -8.03 -5.39 21.20
N ALA A 215 -8.35 -6.44 20.44
CA ALA A 215 -7.52 -7.65 20.36
C ALA A 215 -6.26 -7.47 19.49
N GLY A 216 -6.19 -6.41 18.67
CA GLY A 216 -5.15 -6.25 17.64
C GLY A 216 -5.39 -7.11 16.40
N GLU A 217 -6.62 -7.57 16.21
CA GLU A 217 -7.05 -8.44 15.13
C GLU A 217 -7.68 -7.65 13.97
N GLY A 218 -7.98 -8.35 12.87
CA GLY A 218 -8.55 -7.76 11.66
C GLY A 218 -7.53 -7.51 10.56
N GLU A 219 -7.96 -6.80 9.52
CA GLU A 219 -7.14 -6.55 8.33
C GLU A 219 -6.53 -5.15 8.33
N PHE A 220 -5.29 -5.05 7.84
CA PHE A 220 -4.73 -3.75 7.51
C PHE A 220 -5.38 -3.23 6.25
N ASN A 221 -6.03 -2.09 6.38
CA ASN A 221 -6.66 -1.38 5.27
C ASN A 221 -5.99 0.00 5.18
N PRO A 222 -5.09 0.26 4.21
CA PRO A 222 -4.56 1.61 4.02
C PRO A 222 -5.59 2.53 3.38
N GLY A 223 -5.77 3.74 3.93
CA GLY A 223 -6.73 4.73 3.41
C GLY A 223 -6.44 6.15 3.91
N GLU A 224 -7.41 7.06 3.76
CA GLU A 224 -7.25 8.48 4.14
C GLU A 224 -6.89 8.66 5.63
N TYR A 225 -7.43 7.80 6.50
CA TYR A 225 -7.14 7.76 7.93
C TYR A 225 -5.67 7.43 8.26
N CYS A 226 -4.88 6.91 7.31
CA CYS A 226 -3.43 6.75 7.50
C CYS A 226 -2.71 8.08 7.74
N ARG A 227 -3.30 9.23 7.37
CA ARG A 227 -2.72 10.56 7.65
C ARG A 227 -2.45 10.79 9.15
N PHE A 228 -3.33 10.27 10.00
CA PHE A 228 -3.28 10.44 11.46
C PHE A 228 -2.74 9.20 12.20
N CYS A 229 -2.34 8.17 11.45
CA CYS A 229 -1.76 6.95 12.02
C CYS A 229 -0.31 7.21 12.47
N LYS A 230 0.07 6.78 13.68
CA LYS A 230 1.42 7.03 14.23
C LYS A 230 2.49 6.20 13.51
N ILE A 231 2.15 4.99 13.07
CA ILE A 231 3.06 4.08 12.34
C ILE A 231 3.04 4.29 10.82
N LYS A 232 2.40 5.36 10.31
CA LYS A 232 2.18 5.59 8.87
C LYS A 232 3.45 5.59 8.01
N ALA A 233 4.61 5.86 8.58
CA ALA A 233 5.90 5.89 7.89
C ALA A 233 6.54 4.49 7.73
N THR A 234 6.24 3.56 8.64
CA THR A 234 6.82 2.21 8.68
C THR A 234 5.79 1.11 8.41
N CYS A 235 4.53 1.48 8.15
CA CYS A 235 3.44 0.55 7.86
C CYS A 235 3.65 -0.20 6.53
N ARG A 236 3.85 -1.53 6.62
CA ARG A 236 4.05 -2.41 5.45
C ARG A 236 2.83 -2.45 4.52
N ALA A 237 1.61 -2.45 5.06
CA ALA A 237 0.39 -2.46 4.26
C ALA A 237 0.30 -1.20 3.38
N ARG A 238 0.59 -0.02 3.96
CA ARG A 238 0.62 1.25 3.23
C ARG A 238 1.73 1.27 2.17
N SER A 239 2.91 0.69 2.47
CA SER A 239 3.98 0.55 1.48
C SER A 239 3.55 -0.32 0.28
N ARG A 240 2.90 -1.45 0.52
CA ARG A 240 2.36 -2.32 -0.55
C ARG A 240 1.32 -1.60 -1.41
N GLU A 241 0.41 -0.85 -0.80
CA GLU A 241 -0.61 -0.10 -1.54
C GLU A 241 0.02 0.99 -2.41
N ASN A 242 0.98 1.74 -1.88
CA ASN A 242 1.69 2.76 -2.65
C ASN A 242 2.56 2.16 -3.78
N LEU A 243 3.11 0.96 -3.62
CA LEU A 243 3.84 0.27 -4.69
C LEU A 243 2.94 -0.09 -5.88
N LYS A 244 1.64 -0.33 -5.67
CA LYS A 244 0.70 -0.53 -6.78
C LYS A 244 0.58 0.71 -7.67
N LEU A 245 0.67 1.91 -7.10
CA LEU A 245 0.70 3.17 -7.87
C LEU A 245 1.98 3.29 -8.69
N ALA A 246 3.12 2.86 -8.14
CA ALA A 246 4.36 2.76 -8.91
C ALA A 246 4.19 1.82 -10.12
N CYS A 247 3.51 0.68 -9.96
CA CYS A 247 3.20 -0.22 -11.09
C CYS A 247 2.28 0.41 -12.16
N MET A 248 1.58 1.52 -11.88
CA MET A 248 0.73 2.22 -12.86
C MET A 248 1.50 3.28 -13.67
N ASP A 249 2.57 3.87 -13.11
CA ASP A 249 3.42 4.86 -13.80
C ASP A 249 4.56 4.24 -14.62
N PHE A 250 4.97 3.01 -14.30
CA PHE A 250 5.95 2.26 -15.10
C PHE A 250 5.26 1.36 -16.11
N LYS A 251 4.66 1.95 -17.14
CA LYS A 251 4.41 1.19 -18.37
C LYS A 251 5.78 0.92 -18.98
N GLU A 252 6.32 -0.28 -18.74
CA GLU A 252 7.57 -0.71 -19.38
C GLU A 252 7.48 -0.41 -20.88
N PRO A 253 8.48 0.27 -21.47
CA PRO A 253 8.49 0.53 -22.91
C PRO A 253 8.31 -0.78 -23.66
N ALA A 254 7.67 -0.75 -24.83
CA ALA A 254 7.46 -1.96 -25.63
C ALA A 254 8.76 -2.64 -26.10
N LEU A 255 9.91 -1.99 -25.88
CA LEU A 255 11.25 -2.42 -26.26
C LEU A 255 12.15 -2.35 -25.03
N LEU A 256 13.07 -3.30 -24.91
CA LEU A 256 14.15 -3.24 -23.92
C LEU A 256 15.09 -2.06 -24.22
N THR A 257 15.64 -1.43 -23.19
CA THR A 257 16.74 -0.47 -23.34
C THR A 257 18.06 -1.18 -23.63
N ASP A 258 19.05 -0.44 -24.13
CA ASP A 258 20.38 -0.99 -24.42
C ASP A 258 21.04 -1.57 -23.14
N GLU A 259 20.82 -0.94 -21.99
CA GLU A 259 21.29 -1.43 -20.70
C GLU A 259 20.63 -2.76 -20.30
N GLU A 260 19.32 -2.88 -20.49
CA GLU A 260 18.59 -4.13 -20.23
C GLU A 260 19.06 -5.27 -21.15
N VAL A 261 19.34 -4.97 -22.42
CA VAL A 261 19.93 -5.94 -23.36
C VAL A 261 21.31 -6.39 -22.88
N VAL A 262 22.13 -5.48 -22.37
CA VAL A 262 23.46 -5.79 -21.81
C VAL A 262 23.34 -6.68 -20.58
N GLU A 263 22.41 -6.39 -19.66
CA GLU A 263 22.18 -7.23 -18.48
C GLU A 263 21.76 -8.66 -18.87
N VAL A 264 20.87 -8.80 -19.85
CA VAL A 264 20.48 -10.12 -20.40
C VAL A 264 21.70 -10.83 -20.97
N LEU A 265 22.55 -10.14 -21.74
CA LEU A 265 23.76 -10.74 -22.33
C LEU A 265 24.78 -11.20 -21.27
N PHE A 266 24.86 -10.53 -20.13
CA PHE A 266 25.69 -10.99 -19.01
C PHE A 266 25.15 -12.25 -18.33
N GLN A 267 23.83 -12.41 -18.27
CA GLN A 267 23.19 -13.50 -17.52
C GLN A 267 22.81 -14.72 -18.38
N ILE A 268 22.61 -14.54 -19.69
CA ILE A 268 22.06 -15.58 -20.58
C ILE A 268 22.90 -16.86 -20.59
N GLY A 269 24.22 -16.75 -20.44
CA GLY A 269 25.11 -17.91 -20.40
C GLY A 269 24.85 -18.82 -19.19
N GLU A 270 24.65 -18.23 -18.00
CA GLU A 270 24.33 -19.00 -16.78
C GLU A 270 22.91 -19.55 -16.82
N LEU A 271 21.96 -18.80 -17.37
CA LEU A 271 20.59 -19.28 -17.56
C LEU A 271 20.54 -20.51 -18.49
N GLN A 272 21.28 -20.48 -19.60
CA GLN A 272 21.36 -21.61 -20.54
C GLN A 272 22.02 -22.84 -19.92
N LYS A 273 23.09 -22.65 -19.13
CA LYS A 273 23.73 -23.74 -18.39
C LYS A 273 22.78 -24.34 -17.38
N TRP A 274 22.15 -23.52 -16.54
CA TRP A 274 21.21 -24.00 -15.55
C TRP A 274 20.02 -24.73 -16.20
N ALA A 275 19.48 -24.23 -17.30
CA ALA A 275 18.43 -24.93 -18.05
C ALA A 275 18.92 -26.31 -18.55
N SER A 276 20.15 -26.39 -19.06
CA SER A 276 20.77 -27.65 -19.49
C SER A 276 21.01 -28.61 -18.31
N ASP A 277 21.40 -28.09 -17.15
CA ASP A 277 21.61 -28.85 -15.92
C ASP A 277 20.29 -29.42 -15.41
N VAL A 278 19.21 -28.64 -15.44
CA VAL A 278 17.85 -29.09 -15.08
C VAL A 278 17.35 -30.16 -16.04
N GLU A 279 17.55 -30.00 -17.35
CA GLU A 279 17.20 -31.01 -18.35
C GLU A 279 17.97 -32.32 -18.10
N SER A 280 19.28 -32.23 -17.88
CA SER A 280 20.15 -33.37 -17.60
C SER A 280 19.74 -34.08 -16.30
N TYR A 281 19.53 -33.32 -15.23
CA TYR A 281 19.04 -33.86 -13.95
C TYR A 281 17.70 -34.57 -14.11
N ALA A 282 16.73 -33.94 -14.79
CA ALA A 282 15.41 -34.52 -14.98
C ALA A 282 15.46 -35.82 -15.79
N LEU A 283 16.30 -35.87 -16.84
CA LEU A 283 16.52 -37.05 -17.66
C LEU A 283 17.21 -38.17 -16.88
N GLU A 284 18.32 -37.87 -16.20
CA GLU A 284 19.08 -38.86 -15.41
C GLU A 284 18.22 -39.45 -14.29
N THR A 285 17.45 -38.62 -13.58
CA THR A 285 16.53 -39.08 -12.52
C THR A 285 15.40 -39.93 -13.09
N ALA A 286 14.87 -39.59 -14.28
CA ALA A 286 13.84 -40.39 -14.93
C ALA A 286 14.37 -41.76 -15.42
N VAL A 287 15.61 -41.81 -15.92
CA VAL A 287 16.25 -43.04 -16.41
C VAL A 287 16.70 -43.95 -15.26
N ASN A 288 17.35 -43.40 -14.24
CA ASN A 288 17.98 -44.20 -13.18
C ASN A 288 17.01 -44.53 -12.03
N ASP A 289 16.19 -43.57 -11.63
CA ASP A 289 15.34 -43.69 -10.44
C ASP A 289 13.86 -43.93 -10.78
N GLY A 290 13.51 -43.92 -12.08
CA GLY A 290 12.14 -44.15 -12.56
C GLY A 290 11.16 -43.02 -12.23
N LYS A 291 11.66 -41.83 -11.84
CA LYS A 291 10.81 -40.69 -11.50
C LYS A 291 10.07 -40.15 -12.72
N GLN A 292 8.79 -39.81 -12.55
CA GLN A 292 7.97 -39.20 -13.59
C GLN A 292 7.61 -37.75 -13.24
N TRP A 293 7.66 -36.88 -14.24
CA TRP A 293 7.26 -35.48 -14.13
C TRP A 293 5.92 -35.28 -14.84
N PRO A 294 4.95 -34.53 -14.26
CA PRO A 294 3.68 -34.26 -14.90
C PRO A 294 3.85 -33.64 -16.30
N GLY A 295 3.16 -34.21 -17.29
CA GLY A 295 3.22 -33.75 -18.69
C GLY A 295 4.42 -34.26 -19.51
N MET A 296 5.35 -35.01 -18.89
CA MET A 296 6.54 -35.55 -19.56
C MET A 296 6.48 -37.08 -19.64
N LYS A 297 7.12 -37.66 -20.68
CA LYS A 297 7.31 -39.10 -20.81
C LYS A 297 8.71 -39.43 -21.34
N LEU A 298 9.29 -40.52 -20.87
CA LEU A 298 10.55 -41.06 -21.40
C LEU A 298 10.26 -41.86 -22.69
N VAL A 299 11.02 -41.61 -23.75
CA VAL A 299 10.90 -42.29 -25.04
C VAL A 299 12.28 -42.64 -25.57
N GLU A 300 12.38 -43.67 -26.41
CA GLU A 300 13.62 -43.98 -27.13
C GLU A 300 13.92 -42.89 -28.16
N GLY A 301 15.19 -42.51 -28.26
CA GLY A 301 15.67 -41.62 -29.32
C GLY A 301 15.50 -42.25 -30.71
N ARG A 302 15.53 -41.42 -31.75
CA ARG A 302 15.45 -41.92 -33.14
C ARG A 302 16.66 -42.79 -33.46
N ALA A 303 16.44 -44.07 -33.75
CA ALA A 303 17.48 -44.96 -34.23
C ALA A 303 17.96 -44.52 -35.63
N THR A 304 19.27 -44.28 -35.77
CA THR A 304 19.91 -44.04 -37.07
C THR A 304 20.43 -45.38 -37.62
N ARG A 305 20.10 -45.69 -38.88
CA ARG A 305 20.62 -46.89 -39.55
C ARG A 305 22.12 -46.70 -39.80
N LYS A 306 22.90 -47.71 -39.42
CA LYS A 306 24.34 -47.81 -39.73
C LYS A 306 24.58 -49.15 -40.42
N PHE A 307 25.56 -49.22 -41.31
CA PHE A 307 26.00 -50.50 -41.85
C PHE A 307 26.62 -51.34 -40.73
N SER A 308 26.27 -52.62 -40.65
CA SER A 308 26.86 -53.56 -39.70
C SER A 308 28.29 -53.95 -40.07
N SER A 309 28.59 -53.96 -41.37
CA SER A 309 29.92 -54.17 -41.94
C SER A 309 29.96 -53.47 -43.29
N GLU A 310 30.80 -52.44 -43.43
CA GLU A 310 30.96 -51.72 -44.70
C GLU A 310 31.54 -52.64 -45.78
N THR A 311 32.40 -53.59 -45.39
CA THR A 311 33.02 -54.56 -46.31
C THR A 311 31.99 -55.52 -46.90
N GLU A 312 31.15 -56.15 -46.07
CA GLU A 312 30.13 -57.08 -46.57
C GLU A 312 29.08 -56.37 -47.43
N VAL A 313 28.78 -55.12 -47.10
CA VAL A 313 27.87 -54.28 -47.90
C VAL A 313 28.47 -54.00 -49.27
N ALA A 314 29.76 -53.63 -49.33
CA ALA A 314 30.44 -53.36 -50.59
C ALA A 314 30.56 -54.62 -51.46
N GLU A 315 30.93 -55.77 -50.89
CA GLU A 315 31.01 -57.05 -51.62
C GLU A 315 29.66 -57.43 -52.24
N LYS A 316 28.57 -57.37 -51.45
CA LYS A 316 27.22 -57.68 -51.95
C LYS A 316 26.75 -56.72 -53.05
N LEU A 317 27.12 -55.44 -52.95
CA LEU A 317 26.77 -54.45 -53.97
C LEU A 317 27.57 -54.68 -55.26
N LEU A 318 28.86 -55.05 -55.17
CA LEU A 318 29.69 -55.42 -56.32
C LEU A 318 29.17 -56.70 -57.00
N GLU A 319 28.86 -57.75 -56.24
CA GLU A 319 28.26 -58.99 -56.77
C GLU A 319 26.91 -58.75 -57.45
N ALA A 320 26.12 -57.80 -56.94
CA ALA A 320 24.84 -57.38 -57.53
C ALA A 320 25.00 -56.52 -58.80
N GLY A 321 26.24 -56.25 -59.25
CA GLY A 321 26.54 -55.54 -60.48
C GLY A 321 26.56 -54.02 -60.37
N TYR A 322 26.59 -53.46 -59.15
CA TYR A 322 26.82 -52.02 -58.99
C TYR A 322 28.30 -51.70 -59.22
N PRO A 323 28.61 -50.66 -60.01
CA PRO A 323 30.00 -50.28 -60.25
C PRO A 323 30.62 -49.65 -59.00
N GLU A 324 31.93 -49.81 -58.86
CA GLU A 324 32.69 -49.44 -57.65
C GLU A 324 32.56 -47.95 -57.29
N ASP A 325 32.43 -47.07 -58.28
CA ASP A 325 32.23 -45.62 -58.11
C ASP A 325 30.86 -45.23 -57.55
N LYS A 326 29.89 -46.18 -57.53
CA LYS A 326 28.60 -46.03 -56.86
C LYS A 326 28.59 -46.58 -55.42
N ILE A 327 29.63 -47.32 -55.06
CA ILE A 327 29.79 -47.95 -53.74
C ILE A 327 30.77 -47.13 -52.89
N TYR A 328 31.86 -46.69 -53.49
CA TYR A 328 32.89 -45.88 -52.86
C TYR A 328 32.96 -44.49 -53.50
N SER A 329 33.03 -43.44 -52.68
CA SER A 329 33.29 -42.08 -53.13
C SER A 329 34.77 -41.74 -52.97
N LYS A 330 35.46 -41.31 -54.03
CA LYS A 330 36.76 -40.63 -53.92
C LYS A 330 36.53 -39.16 -53.56
N SER A 331 37.00 -38.74 -52.40
CA SER A 331 36.98 -37.34 -51.95
C SER A 331 38.40 -36.80 -51.77
N LEU A 332 38.58 -35.49 -52.00
CA LEU A 332 39.82 -34.80 -51.65
C LEU A 332 40.12 -34.98 -50.15
N LEU A 333 41.38 -35.22 -49.81
CA LEU A 333 41.80 -35.31 -48.42
C LEU A 333 41.66 -33.93 -47.74
N SER A 334 41.40 -33.94 -46.42
CA SER A 334 41.35 -32.68 -45.65
C SER A 334 42.70 -31.97 -45.69
N LEU A 335 42.70 -30.64 -45.52
CA LEU A 335 43.92 -29.80 -45.50
C LEU A 335 45.01 -30.42 -44.61
N THR A 336 44.66 -30.83 -43.39
CA THR A 336 45.58 -31.45 -42.44
C THR A 336 46.14 -32.80 -42.91
N LYS A 337 45.37 -33.59 -43.65
CA LYS A 337 45.84 -34.87 -44.21
C LYS A 337 46.74 -34.64 -45.42
N LEU A 338 46.38 -33.73 -46.33
CA LEU A 338 47.22 -33.35 -47.47
C LEU A 338 48.55 -32.78 -47.02
N GLU A 339 48.55 -31.84 -46.08
CA GLU A 339 49.78 -31.22 -45.55
C GLU A 339 50.74 -32.25 -44.92
N LYS A 340 50.20 -33.33 -44.34
CA LYS A 340 51.00 -34.46 -43.83
C LYS A 340 51.57 -35.35 -44.93
N GLU A 341 50.82 -35.59 -46.01
CA GLU A 341 51.23 -36.50 -47.09
C GLU A 341 52.28 -35.88 -48.03
N ILE A 342 52.06 -34.63 -48.47
CA ILE A 342 52.99 -33.94 -49.39
C ILE A 342 54.01 -33.07 -48.65
N GLY A 343 53.85 -32.87 -47.34
CA GLY A 343 54.76 -32.08 -46.50
C GLY A 343 54.57 -30.57 -46.65
N LYS A 344 54.79 -29.83 -45.56
CA LYS A 344 54.49 -28.39 -45.46
C LYS A 344 55.06 -27.51 -46.57
N LYS A 345 56.29 -27.78 -47.05
CA LYS A 345 56.94 -26.96 -48.08
C LYS A 345 56.26 -27.11 -49.44
N GLU A 346 56.07 -28.35 -49.89
CA GLU A 346 55.39 -28.65 -51.15
C GLU A 346 53.89 -28.32 -51.07
N PHE A 347 53.26 -28.48 -49.90
CA PHE A 347 51.87 -28.08 -49.68
C PHE A 347 51.65 -26.58 -49.92
N GLU A 348 52.51 -25.73 -49.34
CA GLU A 348 52.42 -24.29 -49.53
C GLU A 348 52.78 -23.87 -50.97
N GLU A 349 53.78 -24.52 -51.59
CA GLU A 349 54.22 -24.21 -52.95
C GLU A 349 53.18 -24.61 -54.02
N ILE A 350 52.48 -25.72 -53.84
CA ILE A 350 51.58 -26.29 -54.86
C ILE A 350 50.13 -25.78 -54.72
N ILE A 351 49.63 -25.64 -53.49
CA ILE A 351 48.22 -25.32 -53.24
C ILE A 351 48.00 -24.19 -52.21
N GLY A 352 49.07 -23.55 -51.72
CA GLY A 352 48.95 -22.47 -50.72
C GLY A 352 48.16 -21.26 -51.21
N ASP A 353 48.25 -20.94 -52.50
CA ASP A 353 47.49 -19.87 -53.17
C ASP A 353 45.98 -20.19 -53.32
N LEU A 354 45.60 -21.45 -53.11
CA LEU A 354 44.21 -21.93 -53.16
C LEU A 354 43.57 -22.05 -51.77
N ILE A 355 44.29 -21.69 -50.69
CA ILE A 355 43.77 -21.76 -49.31
C ILE A 355 43.31 -20.38 -48.85
N GLU A 356 41.99 -20.23 -48.70
CA GLU A 356 41.40 -19.04 -48.12
C GLU A 356 41.25 -19.20 -46.60
N ARG A 357 41.71 -18.20 -45.83
CA ARG A 357 41.36 -18.05 -44.41
C ARG A 357 40.28 -16.97 -44.29
N PRO A 358 39.00 -17.33 -44.37
CA PRO A 358 37.95 -16.35 -44.14
C PRO A 358 38.05 -15.81 -42.72
N SER A 359 37.80 -14.51 -42.58
CA SER A 359 37.64 -13.82 -41.31
C SER A 359 36.63 -14.55 -40.43
N GLY A 360 37.02 -14.91 -39.20
CA GLY A 360 36.11 -15.59 -38.29
C GLY A 360 34.88 -14.72 -37.98
N LYS A 361 33.70 -15.34 -37.89
CA LYS A 361 32.44 -14.64 -37.56
C LYS A 361 32.60 -13.75 -36.32
N LEU A 362 32.12 -12.51 -36.41
CA LEU A 362 32.11 -11.58 -35.29
C LEU A 362 31.24 -12.13 -34.15
N LYS A 363 31.73 -11.96 -32.92
CA LYS A 363 31.01 -12.31 -31.69
C LYS A 363 30.98 -11.11 -30.77
N LEU A 364 29.80 -10.77 -30.27
CA LEU A 364 29.65 -9.79 -29.21
C LEU A 364 30.03 -10.46 -27.88
N VAL A 365 30.94 -9.85 -27.13
CA VAL A 365 31.50 -10.39 -25.88
C VAL A 365 31.71 -9.25 -24.86
N PRO A 366 31.81 -9.55 -23.56
CA PRO A 366 32.14 -8.55 -22.54
C PRO A 366 33.46 -7.81 -22.81
N GLU A 367 33.60 -6.60 -22.31
CA GLU A 367 34.80 -5.75 -22.50
C GLU A 367 36.06 -6.36 -21.86
N GLU A 368 35.88 -7.22 -20.85
CA GLU A 368 36.96 -7.95 -20.17
C GLU A 368 37.54 -9.10 -21.03
N ASP A 369 36.92 -9.42 -22.18
CA ASP A 369 37.47 -10.38 -23.12
C ASP A 369 38.82 -9.87 -23.65
N LYS A 370 39.86 -10.69 -23.52
CA LYS A 370 41.24 -10.31 -23.86
C LYS A 370 41.47 -10.11 -25.37
N ARG A 371 40.51 -10.50 -26.22
CA ARG A 371 40.63 -10.38 -27.67
C ARG A 371 40.42 -8.92 -28.09
N PRO A 372 41.22 -8.39 -29.03
CA PRO A 372 41.07 -7.02 -29.49
C PRO A 372 39.72 -6.82 -30.18
N ALA A 373 39.11 -5.66 -29.98
CA ALA A 373 37.87 -5.28 -30.65
C ALA A 373 38.05 -5.30 -32.17
N ALA A 374 37.15 -6.00 -32.87
CA ALA A 374 37.16 -6.05 -34.32
C ALA A 374 36.68 -4.73 -34.94
N ARG A 375 37.28 -4.31 -36.06
CA ARG A 375 36.76 -3.20 -36.86
C ARG A 375 35.67 -3.74 -37.79
N ASN A 376 34.49 -3.13 -37.77
CA ASN A 376 33.43 -3.46 -38.72
C ASN A 376 33.86 -3.08 -40.15
N SER A 377 34.25 -4.07 -40.96
CA SER A 377 34.21 -3.96 -42.42
C SER A 377 33.05 -4.81 -42.93
N ALA A 378 31.86 -4.20 -43.02
CA ALA A 378 30.63 -4.83 -43.53
C ALA A 378 30.71 -5.30 -45.01
N GLN A 379 31.91 -5.35 -45.61
CA GLN A 379 32.15 -5.77 -46.98
C GLN A 379 32.56 -7.25 -47.12
N GLU A 380 32.86 -7.97 -46.03
CA GLU A 380 33.35 -9.35 -46.13
C GLU A 380 32.26 -10.44 -45.96
N ASP A 381 31.06 -10.11 -45.45
CA ASP A 381 29.98 -11.10 -45.22
C ASP A 381 29.09 -11.40 -46.44
N PHE A 382 29.35 -10.78 -47.60
CA PHE A 382 28.54 -10.93 -48.84
C PHE A 382 29.35 -11.36 -50.08
N LYS A 383 30.38 -12.21 -49.93
CA LYS A 383 31.02 -12.89 -51.07
C LYS A 383 30.78 -14.39 -51.06
#